data_AF-A0A3G2R600-F1
#
_entry.id   AF-A0A3G2R600-F1
#
_cell.length_a   1.000
_cell.length_b   1.000
_cell.length_c   1.000
_cell.angle_alpha   90.00
_cell.angle_beta   90.00
_cell.angle_gamma   90.00
#
_symmetry.space_group_name_H-M   'P 1'
#
loop_
_entity.id
_entity.type
_entity.pdbx_description
1 polymer ?
#
loop_
_entity_poly.entity_id
_entity_poly.type
_entity_poly.pdbx_seq_one_letter_code
_entity_poly.pdbx_strand_id
1 'polypeptide(L)' 'MSIEKDIFAMHIQKAQIELALAEQDLEYAEPDFIDAAIYELMAKRKKLDTLIKKAKGCA' A
#
# COMPACT_ATOMS: atom_id res chain seq x y z
N MET A 1 -24.88 4.22 3.40
CA MET A 1 -23.46 4.09 3.00
C MET A 1 -23.41 4.25 1.49
N SER A 2 -22.56 5.13 0.92
CA SER A 2 -22.49 5.25 -0.55
C SER A 2 -21.53 4.19 -1.08
N ILE A 3 -21.88 3.57 -2.21
CA ILE A 3 -21.12 2.50 -2.87
C ILE A 3 -19.64 2.88 -3.06
N GLU A 4 -19.37 4.16 -3.37
CA GLU A 4 -18.01 4.68 -3.54
C GLU A 4 -17.16 4.58 -2.26
N LYS A 5 -17.74 4.86 -1.08
CA LYS A 5 -17.01 4.75 0.20
C LYS A 5 -16.64 3.30 0.50
N ASP A 6 -17.52 2.36 0.17
CA ASP A 6 -17.31 0.93 0.39
C ASP A 6 -16.21 0.38 -0.56
N ILE A 7 -16.19 0.86 -1.81
CA ILE A 7 -15.12 0.55 -2.78
C ILE A 7 -13.75 1.05 -2.29
N PHE A 8 -13.68 2.29 -1.79
CA PHE A 8 -12.43 2.82 -1.25
C PHE A 8 -11.97 2.06 0.00
N ALA A 9 -12.89 1.70 0.90
CA ALA A 9 -12.56 0.92 2.09
C ALA A 9 -11.94 -0.44 1.73
N MET A 10 -12.52 -1.15 0.76
CA MET A 10 -11.97 -2.41 0.25
C MET A 10 -10.58 -2.24 -0.36
N HIS A 11 -10.37 -1.20 -1.19
CA HIS A 11 -9.06 -0.93 -1.79
C HIS A 11 -8.01 -0.54 -0.76
N ILE A 12 -8.39 0.21 0.29
CA ILE A 12 -7.51 0.56 1.40
C ILE A 12 -7.09 -0.70 2.17
N GLN A 13 -8.04 -1.58 2.52
CA GLN A 13 -7.75 -2.85 3.19
C GLN A 13 -6.78 -3.70 2.38
N LYS A 14 -7.01 -3.83 1.06
CA LYS A 14 -6.10 -4.55 0.17
C LYS A 14 -4.71 -3.90 0.16
N ALA A 15 -4.62 -2.58 0.07
CA ALA A 15 -3.34 -1.86 0.07
C ALA A 15 -2.58 -1.99 1.40
N GLN A 16 -3.27 -2.10 2.54
CA GLN A 16 -2.65 -2.37 3.83
C GLN A 16 -2.03 -3.78 3.88
N ILE A 17 -2.73 -4.79 3.34
CA ILE A 17 -2.19 -6.15 3.24
C ILE A 17 -0.97 -6.17 2.31
N GLU A 18 -1.05 -5.55 1.13
CA GLU A 18 0.08 -5.45 0.21
C GLU A 18 1.29 -4.73 0.85
N LEU A 19 1.05 -3.71 1.67
CA LEU A 19 2.12 -3.00 2.39
C LEU A 19 2.77 -3.89 3.44
N ALA A 20 1.99 -4.61 4.24
CA ALA A 20 2.51 -5.52 5.26
C ALA A 20 3.36 -6.65 4.64
N LEU A 21 2.92 -7.18 3.48
CA LEU A 21 3.70 -8.17 2.73
C LEU A 21 5.03 -7.57 2.24
N ALA A 22 5.03 -6.35 1.68
CA ALA A 22 6.27 -5.71 1.24
C ALA A 22 7.23 -5.38 2.39
N GLU A 23 6.72 -5.11 3.59
CA GLU A 23 7.54 -4.95 4.80
C GLU A 23 8.20 -6.27 5.20
N GLN A 24 7.44 -7.38 5.12
CA GLN A 24 7.97 -8.73 5.35
C GLN A 24 9.01 -9.13 4.29
N ASP A 25 8.72 -8.86 3.01
CA ASP A 25 9.64 -9.19 1.91
C ASP A 25 10.95 -8.41 2.02
N LEU A 26 10.91 -7.16 2.49
CA LEU A 26 12.13 -6.38 2.76
C LEU A 26 12.92 -6.94 3.95
N GLU A 27 12.24 -7.39 5.01
CA GLU A 27 12.90 -8.00 6.18
C GLU A 27 13.70 -9.25 5.80
N TYR A 28 13.19 -10.04 4.84
CA TYR A 28 13.82 -11.29 4.39
C TYR A 28 14.50 -11.19 3.02
N ALA A 29 14.68 -9.98 2.48
CA ALA A 29 15.28 -9.80 1.17
C ALA A 29 16.74 -10.30 1.16
N GLU A 30 17.09 -11.09 0.15
CA GLU A 30 18.50 -11.42 -0.10
C GLU A 30 19.27 -10.13 -0.45
N PRO A 31 20.57 -10.04 -0.13
CA PRO A 31 21.36 -8.81 -0.30
C PRO A 31 21.23 -8.18 -1.69
N ASP A 32 21.19 -8.99 -2.75
CA ASP A 32 21.11 -8.54 -4.14
C ASP A 32 19.73 -7.95 -4.52
N PHE A 33 18.71 -8.17 -3.70
CA PHE A 33 17.33 -7.72 -3.93
C PHE A 33 16.83 -6.67 -2.91
N ILE A 34 17.66 -6.24 -1.96
CA ILE A 34 17.28 -5.25 -0.94
C ILE A 34 16.75 -3.97 -1.59
N ASP A 35 17.44 -3.44 -2.60
CA ASP A 35 17.01 -2.21 -3.29
C ASP A 35 15.63 -2.38 -3.95
N ALA A 36 15.40 -3.53 -4.59
CA ALA A 36 14.11 -3.84 -5.21
C ALA A 36 12.99 -3.90 -4.16
N ALA A 37 13.25 -4.55 -3.01
CA ALA A 37 12.30 -4.63 -1.91
C ALA A 37 12.01 -3.24 -1.29
N ILE A 38 13.02 -2.36 -1.18
CA ILE A 38 12.84 -0.96 -0.75
C ILE A 38 11.93 -0.22 -1.73
N TYR A 39 12.17 -0.33 -3.03
CA TYR A 39 11.34 0.33 -4.04
C TYR A 39 9.90 -0.18 -4.03
N GLU A 40 9.69 -1.48 -3.86
CA GLU A 40 8.36 -2.06 -3.71
C GLU A 40 7.65 -1.50 -2.48
N LEU A 41 8.30 -1.53 -1.31
CA LEU A 41 7.77 -0.98 -0.07
C LEU A 41 7.34 0.48 -0.24
N MET A 42 8.20 1.31 -0.85
CA MET A 42 7.89 2.72 -1.13
C MET A 42 6.68 2.88 -2.05
N ALA A 43 6.56 2.04 -3.09
CA ALA A 43 5.43 2.06 -4.00
C ALA A 43 4.12 1.67 -3.30
N LYS A 44 4.13 0.65 -2.44
CA LYS A 44 2.96 0.23 -1.66
C LYS A 44 2.52 1.31 -0.66
N ARG A 45 3.46 1.94 0.05
CA ARG A 45 3.18 3.08 0.94
C ARG A 45 2.51 4.23 0.19
N LYS A 46 3.07 4.64 -0.95
CA LYS A 46 2.51 5.72 -1.77
C LYS A 46 1.11 5.40 -2.31
N LYS A 47 0.86 4.14 -2.68
CA LYS A 47 -0.48 3.67 -3.09
C LYS A 47 -1.49 3.81 -1.97
N LEU A 48 -1.16 3.34 -0.77
CA LEU A 48 -2.02 3.44 0.41
C LEU A 48 -2.33 4.90 0.76
N ASP A 49 -1.31 5.76 0.81
CA ASP A 49 -1.48 7.19 1.09
C ASP A 49 -2.41 7.87 0.08
N THR A 50 -2.26 7.53 -1.20
CA THR A 50 -3.12 8.06 -2.28
C THR A 50 -4.56 7.62 -2.11
N LEU A 51 -4.80 6.35 -1.75
CA LEU A 51 -6.15 5.84 -1.49
C LEU A 51 -6.80 6.52 -0.29
N ILE A 52 -6.04 6.74 0.79
CA ILE A 52 -6.52 7.46 1.98
C ILE A 52 -6.86 8.92 1.64
N LYS A 53 -6.02 9.61 0.88
CA LYS A 53 -6.28 10.99 0.44
C LYS A 53 -7.57 11.09 -0.38
N LYS A 54 -7.72 10.20 -1.37
CA LYS A 54 -8.93 10.12 -2.21
C LYS A 54 -10.18 9.81 -1.38
N ALA A 55 -10.10 8.86 -0.44
CA ALA A 55 -11.22 8.52 0.43
C ALA A 55 -11.65 9.70 1.35
N LYS A 56 -10.71 10.57 1.73
CA LYS A 56 -10.97 11.80 2.50
C LYS A 56 -11.49 12.97 1.65
N GLY A 57 -11.52 12.84 0.32
CA GLY A 57 -11.87 13.93 -0.58
C GLY A 57 -10.79 15.01 -0.69
N CYS A 58 -9.57 14.74 -0.23
CA CYS A 58 -8.42 15.60 -0.46
C CYS A 58 -7.82 15.23 -1.82
N ALA A 59 -8.28 15.92 -2.87
CA ALA A 59 -7.65 15.92 -4.19
C ALA A 59 -6.46 16.87 -4.22
#